data_AF-A0A1V5L376-F1
#
_entry.id   AF-A0A1V5L376-F1
#
_cell.length_a   1.000
_cell.length_b   1.000
_cell.length_c   1.000
_cell.angle_alpha   90.00
_cell.angle_beta   90.00
_cell.angle_gamma   90.00
#
_symmetry.space_group_name_H-M   'P 1'
#
loop_
_entity.id
_entity.type
_entity.pdbx_description
1 polymer ?
#
loop_
_entity_poly.entity_id
_entity_poly.type
_entity_poly.pdbx_seq_one_letter_code
_entity_poly.pdbx_strand_id
1 'polypeptide(L)'
;MRNFLICWGCLVLLCLHGHSEPSTSDKPEPVQSDWRLVLEDAIFHQEIKGDISAASDGYSAIHRSPDAQRSVVVEALCRDVLCHLLLHREKEAHALFRRIQNEFPEQTEWIMYVSQKVPDAFLRKPILWQDGALTQYDWKETNDMSWAGLSLVETRMILHGNETFWRLSVQSLDPTGYRIIRVDFDPVTLEPVFSQTKTRTCLAFEKAFVSPATNRNLAFQPGDSEAMGFLLRHYPLSLGHRIDTDIYEPSEGASTRESLEVPSIEIVENTPTGRAAAFRVRILNGPENRQFWIEQEEPFRLVQLADGNGIAKLTSQSLAEVDAWKDSSLGGTFLSHPSNWAAGIGPIPTGGNCPPIVLMVPDLKARIWITEVASYLGREDTRIAPDILASILSKYGYSKDTEVAGIDTSQGRQVQRLTGIDAEGNRFYVGICSESETDRMLIASASAPYFEKILPSLDRVLQSIQTTRTE
;
A
#
# COMPACT_ATOMS: atom_id res chain seq x y z
N MET A 1 43.50 28.28 10.59
CA MET A 1 43.08 27.19 9.68
C MET A 1 42.08 27.79 8.69
N ARG A 2 42.63 28.34 7.59
CA ARG A 2 42.41 27.89 6.20
C ARG A 2 40.93 28.08 5.79
N ASN A 3 40.52 29.30 5.38
CA ASN A 3 40.60 29.88 4.01
C ASN A 3 39.71 29.11 3.02
N PHE A 4 38.87 29.69 2.16
CA PHE A 4 38.83 31.01 1.53
C PHE A 4 37.40 31.20 0.98
N LEU A 5 36.82 32.38 1.14
CA LEU A 5 35.62 32.83 0.42
C LEU A 5 35.91 34.26 -0.05
N ILE A 6 35.35 34.61 -1.22
CA ILE A 6 35.04 35.98 -1.71
C ILE A 6 35.93 36.56 -2.84
N CYS A 7 35.22 36.68 -3.98
CA CYS A 7 35.18 37.73 -5.02
C CYS A 7 36.34 37.99 -6.00
N TRP A 8 35.99 37.75 -7.26
CA TRP A 8 36.06 38.64 -8.42
C TRP A 8 36.65 40.05 -8.23
N GLY A 9 37.55 40.43 -9.17
CA GLY A 9 37.90 41.83 -9.43
C GLY A 9 39.09 42.03 -10.37
N CYS A 10 38.79 42.13 -11.67
CA CYS A 10 39.39 43.02 -12.69
C CYS A 10 40.86 42.90 -13.18
N LEU A 11 40.95 43.00 -14.52
CA LEU A 11 41.95 43.68 -15.36
C LEU A 11 43.37 43.09 -15.48
N VAL A 12 43.76 42.76 -16.72
CA VAL A 12 44.69 43.56 -17.56
C VAL A 12 44.80 42.90 -18.95
N LEU A 13 44.37 43.66 -19.96
CA LEU A 13 44.76 43.55 -21.36
C LEU A 13 46.21 44.03 -21.50
N LEU A 14 47.03 43.36 -22.31
CA LEU A 14 47.93 44.03 -23.26
C LEU A 14 48.49 43.02 -24.27
N CYS A 15 48.14 43.28 -25.53
CA CYS A 15 48.62 42.63 -26.74
C CYS A 15 50.14 42.79 -26.90
N LEU A 16 50.77 41.85 -27.60
CA LEU A 16 51.79 42.17 -28.60
C LEU A 16 51.84 41.03 -29.63
N HIS A 17 51.51 41.38 -30.88
CA HIS A 17 51.79 40.57 -32.06
C HIS A 17 53.30 40.39 -32.21
N GLY A 18 53.75 39.14 -32.33
CA GLY A 18 55.09 38.77 -32.77
C GLY A 18 54.95 37.73 -33.88
N HIS A 19 55.56 38.03 -35.04
CA HIS A 19 55.63 37.21 -36.24
C HIS A 19 56.19 35.79 -35.99
N SER A 20 55.56 34.84 -36.70
CA SER A 20 56.09 33.61 -37.32
C SER A 20 57.47 33.07 -36.90
N GLU A 21 57.50 31.79 -36.48
CA GLU A 21 58.25 30.71 -37.15
C GLU A 21 57.92 29.31 -36.54
N PRO A 22 58.31 28.17 -37.15
CA PRO A 22 57.39 27.12 -37.58
C PRO A 22 57.25 25.93 -36.61
N SER A 23 56.18 25.19 -36.91
CA SER A 23 55.86 23.82 -36.51
C SER A 23 57.03 22.97 -36.01
N THR A 24 56.99 22.60 -34.73
CA THR A 24 57.31 21.26 -34.25
C THR A 24 56.63 21.09 -32.89
N SER A 25 55.39 20.62 -32.93
CA SER A 25 54.75 20.06 -31.75
C SER A 25 54.00 18.82 -32.22
N ASP A 26 54.75 17.72 -32.31
CA ASP A 26 54.20 16.39 -32.06
C ASP A 26 53.60 16.41 -30.65
N LYS A 27 52.36 16.89 -30.55
CA LYS A 27 51.47 16.41 -29.51
C LYS A 27 50.91 15.10 -30.05
N PRO A 28 51.11 13.95 -29.38
CA PRO A 28 50.33 12.78 -29.73
C PRO A 28 48.86 13.19 -29.61
N GLU A 29 48.12 13.04 -30.71
CA GLU A 29 46.67 13.09 -30.68
C GLU A 29 46.19 12.20 -29.53
N PRO A 30 45.17 12.60 -28.75
CA PRO A 30 44.62 11.73 -27.73
C PRO A 30 44.22 10.43 -28.42
N VAL A 31 44.82 9.31 -27.99
CA VAL A 31 44.48 7.98 -28.47
C VAL A 31 42.99 7.83 -28.22
N GLN A 32 42.20 7.96 -29.28
CA GLN A 32 40.78 7.72 -29.24
C GLN A 32 40.65 6.24 -28.86
N SER A 33 40.30 6.00 -27.60
CA SER A 33 40.22 4.64 -27.08
C SER A 33 39.19 3.90 -27.92
N ASP A 34 39.61 2.84 -28.61
CA ASP A 34 38.67 2.02 -29.36
C ASP A 34 37.84 1.25 -28.34
N TRP A 35 36.69 1.82 -27.99
CA TRP A 35 35.78 1.26 -26.99
C TRP A 35 35.28 -0.13 -27.36
N ARG A 36 35.38 -0.55 -28.64
CA ARG A 36 35.13 -1.94 -29.04
C ARG A 36 36.19 -2.90 -28.53
N LEU A 37 37.47 -2.51 -28.57
CA LEU A 37 38.55 -3.34 -28.00
C LEU A 37 38.41 -3.46 -26.47
N VAL A 38 37.99 -2.38 -25.80
CA VAL A 38 37.70 -2.42 -24.35
C VAL A 38 36.51 -3.32 -24.07
N LEU A 39 35.48 -3.29 -24.92
CA LEU A 39 34.32 -4.18 -24.80
C LEU A 39 34.71 -5.65 -25.00
N GLU A 40 35.52 -5.96 -26.02
CA GLU A 40 36.00 -7.31 -26.28
C GLU A 40 36.85 -7.85 -25.13
N ASP A 41 37.74 -7.04 -24.55
CA ASP A 41 38.53 -7.42 -23.38
C ASP A 41 37.64 -7.70 -22.17
N ALA A 42 36.63 -6.86 -21.90
CA ALA A 42 35.67 -7.09 -20.84
C ALA A 42 34.85 -8.39 -21.05
N ILE A 43 34.41 -8.67 -22.28
CA ILE A 43 33.74 -9.94 -22.65
C ILE A 43 34.68 -11.13 -22.43
N PHE A 44 35.95 -11.03 -22.80
CA PHE A 44 36.93 -12.08 -22.55
C PHE A 44 37.12 -12.35 -21.05
N HIS A 45 37.15 -11.30 -20.23
CA HIS A 45 37.18 -11.43 -18.78
C HIS A 45 35.92 -12.11 -18.22
N GLN A 46 34.73 -11.75 -18.73
CA GLN A 46 33.45 -12.35 -18.32
C GLN A 46 33.34 -13.82 -18.72
N GLU A 47 33.48 -14.12 -20.01
CA GLU A 47 33.09 -15.41 -20.60
C GLU A 47 34.21 -16.44 -20.59
N ILE A 48 35.48 -16.01 -20.64
CA ILE A 48 36.64 -16.93 -20.73
C ILE A 48 37.40 -17.02 -19.42
N LYS A 49 37.74 -15.89 -18.79
CA LYS A 49 38.48 -15.91 -17.52
C LYS A 49 37.58 -16.17 -16.30
N GLY A 50 36.28 -15.88 -16.41
CA GLY A 50 35.36 -15.89 -15.28
C GLY A 50 35.68 -14.81 -14.23
N ASP A 51 36.45 -13.78 -14.61
CA ASP A 51 36.78 -12.65 -13.73
C ASP A 51 35.70 -11.58 -13.84
N ILE A 52 34.60 -11.82 -13.12
CA ILE A 52 33.39 -11.00 -13.19
C ILE A 52 33.65 -9.57 -12.69
N SER A 53 34.55 -9.38 -11.73
CA SER A 53 34.89 -8.05 -11.22
C SER A 53 35.64 -7.24 -12.28
N ALA A 54 36.66 -7.82 -12.91
CA ALA A 54 37.40 -7.12 -13.97
C ALA A 54 36.51 -6.83 -15.19
N ALA A 55 35.61 -7.75 -15.54
CA ALA A 55 34.62 -7.51 -16.60
C ALA A 55 33.70 -6.33 -16.28
N SER A 56 33.15 -6.28 -15.05
CA SER A 56 32.31 -5.17 -14.59
C SER A 56 33.05 -3.83 -14.60
N ASP A 57 34.32 -3.80 -14.18
CA ASP A 57 35.15 -2.59 -14.25
C ASP A 57 35.32 -2.10 -15.70
N GLY A 58 35.56 -3.01 -16.63
CA GLY A 58 35.66 -2.72 -18.07
C GLY A 58 34.35 -2.16 -18.64
N TYR A 59 33.21 -2.80 -18.36
CA TYR A 59 31.91 -2.29 -18.79
C TYR A 59 31.57 -0.93 -18.17
N SER A 60 31.87 -0.76 -16.88
CA SER A 60 31.71 0.51 -16.16
C SER A 60 32.55 1.63 -16.75
N ALA A 61 33.76 1.35 -17.24
CA ALA A 61 34.57 2.35 -17.94
C ALA A 61 33.90 2.80 -19.25
N ILE A 62 33.31 1.87 -20.01
CA ILE A 62 32.63 2.15 -21.27
C ILE A 62 31.40 3.04 -21.05
N HIS A 63 30.47 2.66 -20.16
CA HIS A 63 29.17 3.37 -20.05
C HIS A 63 29.20 4.65 -19.21
N ARG A 64 30.36 4.96 -18.59
CA ARG A 64 30.67 6.27 -17.98
C ARG A 64 31.42 7.20 -18.93
N SER A 65 31.95 6.69 -20.04
CA SER A 65 32.69 7.48 -21.01
C SER A 65 31.75 8.25 -21.93
N PRO A 66 31.90 9.58 -22.07
CA PRO A 66 31.10 10.36 -23.01
C PRO A 66 31.47 10.10 -24.48
N ASP A 67 32.65 9.54 -24.74
CA ASP A 67 33.20 9.33 -26.08
C ASP A 67 32.86 7.95 -26.67
N ALA A 68 32.21 7.08 -25.89
CA ALA A 68 31.84 5.74 -26.31
C ALA A 68 30.61 5.76 -27.25
N GLN A 69 30.64 4.93 -28.30
CA GLN A 69 29.51 4.86 -29.23
C GLN A 69 28.28 4.30 -28.53
N ARG A 70 27.10 4.86 -28.84
CA ARG A 70 25.81 4.52 -28.21
C ARG A 70 25.54 3.00 -28.17
N SER A 71 25.81 2.28 -29.27
CA SER A 71 25.61 0.83 -29.33
C SER A 71 26.55 0.05 -28.41
N VAL A 72 27.81 0.48 -28.29
CA VAL A 72 28.83 -0.11 -27.40
C VAL A 72 28.48 0.15 -25.93
N VAL A 73 27.96 1.34 -25.63
CA VAL A 73 27.49 1.69 -24.29
C VAL A 73 26.32 0.82 -23.84
N VAL A 74 25.33 0.58 -24.71
CA VAL A 74 24.15 -0.22 -24.36
C VAL A 74 24.52 -1.68 -24.12
N GLU A 75 25.36 -2.26 -24.98
CA GLU A 75 25.86 -3.62 -24.77
C GLU A 75 26.63 -3.73 -23.45
N ALA A 76 27.54 -2.78 -23.18
CA ALA A 76 28.29 -2.75 -21.94
C ALA A 76 27.37 -2.64 -20.71
N LEU A 77 26.37 -1.76 -20.74
CA LEU A 77 25.38 -1.64 -19.66
C LEU A 77 24.64 -2.95 -19.41
N CYS A 78 24.19 -3.62 -20.47
CA CYS A 78 23.44 -4.86 -20.36
C CYS A 78 24.28 -6.01 -19.79
N ARG A 79 25.55 -6.09 -20.19
CA ARG A 79 26.49 -7.08 -19.65
C ARG A 79 26.89 -6.77 -18.21
N ASP A 80 27.04 -5.49 -17.87
CA ASP A 80 27.36 -5.06 -16.50
C ASP A 80 26.23 -5.38 -15.51
N VAL A 81 24.95 -5.26 -15.95
CA VAL A 81 23.80 -5.74 -15.16
C VAL A 81 23.98 -7.20 -14.76
N LEU A 82 24.35 -8.07 -15.70
CA LEU A 82 24.57 -9.50 -15.43
C LEU A 82 25.78 -9.71 -14.50
N CYS A 83 26.86 -8.96 -14.68
CA CYS A 83 28.01 -9.01 -13.78
C CYS A 83 27.64 -8.62 -12.34
N HIS A 84 26.87 -7.54 -12.16
CA HIS A 84 26.40 -7.13 -10.84
C HIS A 84 25.50 -8.19 -10.17
N LEU A 85 24.64 -8.87 -10.94
CA LEU A 85 23.85 -9.99 -10.41
C LEU A 85 24.72 -11.17 -10.00
N LEU A 86 25.73 -11.53 -10.80
CA LEU A 86 26.69 -12.59 -10.46
C LEU A 86 27.56 -12.23 -9.24
N LEU A 87 27.70 -10.94 -8.92
CA LEU A 87 28.44 -10.44 -7.75
C LEU A 87 27.54 -10.21 -6.52
N HIS A 88 26.26 -10.59 -6.56
CA HIS A 88 25.28 -10.33 -5.50
C HIS A 88 25.17 -8.84 -5.15
N ARG A 89 25.11 -8.00 -6.19
CA ARG A 89 24.98 -6.54 -6.14
C ARG A 89 23.67 -6.12 -6.82
N GLU A 90 22.55 -6.58 -6.27
CA GLU A 90 21.22 -6.47 -6.87
C GLU A 90 20.77 -5.01 -7.02
N LYS A 91 21.12 -4.13 -6.06
CA LYS A 91 20.75 -2.71 -6.10
C LYS A 91 21.42 -1.99 -7.27
N GLU A 92 22.71 -2.25 -7.48
CA GLU A 92 23.48 -1.71 -8.59
C GLU A 92 22.97 -2.26 -9.93
N ALA A 93 22.71 -3.57 -10.00
CA ALA A 93 22.12 -4.19 -11.18
C ALA A 93 20.77 -3.54 -11.55
N HIS A 94 19.85 -3.36 -10.60
CA HIS A 94 18.57 -2.70 -10.84
C HIS A 94 18.74 -1.24 -11.26
N ALA A 95 19.69 -0.51 -10.66
CA ALA A 95 19.97 0.87 -11.05
C ALA A 95 20.45 0.97 -12.51
N LEU A 96 21.34 0.07 -12.93
CA LEU A 96 21.79 0.00 -14.33
C LEU A 96 20.68 -0.42 -15.28
N PHE A 97 19.85 -1.40 -14.89
CA PHE A 97 18.73 -1.85 -15.73
C PHE A 97 17.68 -0.75 -15.93
N ARG A 98 17.34 0.00 -14.88
CA ARG A 98 16.49 1.19 -15.01
C ARG A 98 17.08 2.24 -15.92
N ARG A 99 18.40 2.45 -15.87
CA ARG A 99 19.10 3.37 -16.78
C ARG A 99 18.92 2.94 -18.23
N ILE A 100 19.05 1.64 -18.53
CA ILE A 100 18.81 1.09 -19.87
C ILE A 100 17.38 1.39 -20.33
N GLN A 101 16.38 1.11 -19.49
CA GLN A 101 14.97 1.33 -19.82
C GLN A 101 14.64 2.80 -20.10
N ASN A 102 15.25 3.73 -19.37
CA ASN A 102 14.97 5.16 -19.49
C ASN A 102 15.75 5.83 -20.62
N GLU A 103 17.04 5.51 -20.79
CA GLU A 103 17.94 6.21 -21.73
C GLU A 103 17.97 5.55 -23.12
N PHE A 104 17.61 4.27 -23.23
CA PHE A 104 17.71 3.46 -24.44
C PHE A 104 16.46 2.59 -24.73
N PRO A 105 15.24 3.15 -24.66
CA PRO A 105 14.01 2.38 -24.88
C PRO A 105 13.91 1.74 -26.28
N GLU A 106 14.65 2.27 -27.27
CA GLU A 106 14.68 1.75 -28.64
C GLU A 106 15.45 0.42 -28.79
N GLN A 107 16.30 0.07 -27.82
CA GLN A 107 17.22 -1.08 -27.90
C GLN A 107 16.57 -2.38 -27.41
N THR A 108 15.46 -2.75 -28.06
CA THR A 108 14.60 -3.90 -27.69
C THR A 108 15.35 -5.23 -27.65
N GLU A 109 16.33 -5.45 -28.55
CA GLU A 109 17.13 -6.69 -28.58
C GLU A 109 17.94 -6.88 -27.30
N TRP A 110 18.57 -5.82 -26.80
CA TRP A 110 19.38 -5.87 -25.59
C TRP A 110 18.56 -6.00 -24.32
N ILE A 111 17.41 -5.32 -24.25
CA ILE A 111 16.44 -5.49 -23.16
C ILE A 111 15.93 -6.93 -23.11
N MET A 112 15.62 -7.51 -24.28
CA MET A 112 15.21 -8.91 -24.39
C MET A 112 16.34 -9.87 -23.99
N TYR A 113 17.58 -9.59 -24.36
CA TYR A 113 18.74 -10.39 -23.97
C TYR A 113 18.90 -10.46 -22.45
N VAL A 114 18.84 -9.32 -21.75
CA VAL A 114 18.89 -9.29 -20.28
C VAL A 114 17.69 -10.04 -19.70
N SER A 115 16.50 -9.81 -20.23
CA SER A 115 15.25 -10.44 -19.75
C SER A 115 15.27 -11.97 -19.85
N GLN A 116 15.97 -12.55 -20.83
CA GLN A 116 16.12 -14.01 -20.94
C GLN A 116 17.13 -14.60 -19.95
N LYS A 117 17.97 -13.78 -19.32
CA LYS A 117 19.10 -14.21 -18.49
C LYS A 117 18.87 -13.99 -16.99
N VAL A 118 17.83 -13.24 -16.63
CA VAL A 118 17.54 -12.83 -15.25
C VAL A 118 16.17 -13.34 -14.81
N PRO A 119 15.94 -13.58 -13.50
CA PRO A 119 14.61 -13.92 -12.99
C PRO A 119 13.59 -12.80 -13.22
N ASP A 120 12.31 -13.14 -13.40
CA ASP A 120 11.24 -12.14 -13.56
C ASP A 120 11.14 -11.15 -12.39
N ALA A 121 11.53 -11.57 -11.18
CA ALA A 121 11.59 -10.68 -10.02
C ALA A 121 12.53 -9.48 -10.23
N PHE A 122 13.61 -9.65 -11.01
CA PHE A 122 14.52 -8.57 -11.40
C PHE A 122 13.91 -7.65 -12.47
N LEU A 123 13.01 -8.18 -13.30
CA LEU A 123 12.34 -7.44 -14.38
C LEU A 123 11.15 -6.62 -13.90
N ARG A 124 10.95 -6.50 -12.59
CA ARG A 124 9.88 -5.68 -12.03
C ARG A 124 10.01 -4.23 -12.52
N LYS A 125 8.92 -3.75 -13.13
CA LYS A 125 8.67 -2.39 -13.55
C LYS A 125 8.89 -1.40 -12.40
N PRO A 126 9.13 -0.11 -12.72
CA PRO A 126 9.27 0.96 -11.73
C PRO A 126 8.15 0.99 -10.70
N ILE A 127 8.42 1.66 -9.58
CA ILE A 127 7.42 1.85 -8.54
C ILE A 127 6.26 2.72 -9.06
N LEU A 128 5.09 2.10 -9.17
CA LEU A 128 3.81 2.72 -9.48
C LEU A 128 3.03 3.17 -8.21
N TRP A 129 3.65 3.08 -7.04
CA TRP A 129 3.04 3.48 -5.78
C TRP A 129 3.20 4.98 -5.58
N GLN A 130 2.17 5.58 -5.00
CA GLN A 130 2.16 6.99 -4.64
C GLN A 130 2.13 7.09 -3.11
N ASP A 131 2.92 7.99 -2.57
CA ASP A 131 3.01 8.20 -1.12
C ASP A 131 1.67 8.72 -0.58
N GLY A 132 1.12 8.01 0.41
CA GLY A 132 -0.20 8.27 0.97
C GLY A 132 -1.35 7.77 0.09
N ALA A 133 -1.12 6.99 -0.96
CA ALA A 133 -2.22 6.43 -1.73
C ALA A 133 -3.01 5.41 -0.92
N LEU A 134 -4.33 5.55 -0.97
CA LEU A 134 -5.30 4.75 -0.26
C LEU A 134 -6.23 4.07 -1.27
N THR A 135 -6.45 2.77 -1.12
CA THR A 135 -7.35 1.98 -1.97
C THR A 135 -8.28 1.14 -1.11
N GLN A 136 -9.56 1.11 -1.45
CA GLN A 136 -10.56 0.32 -0.74
C GLN A 136 -11.08 -0.81 -1.62
N TYR A 137 -11.25 -1.98 -1.02
CA TYR A 137 -11.82 -3.16 -1.65
C TYR A 137 -12.98 -3.68 -0.82
N ASP A 138 -14.12 -3.91 -1.47
CA ASP A 138 -15.27 -4.55 -0.85
C ASP A 138 -15.28 -6.03 -1.20
N TRP A 139 -15.33 -6.89 -0.19
CA TRP A 139 -15.38 -8.34 -0.34
C TRP A 139 -16.82 -8.85 -0.31
N LYS A 140 -17.10 -9.78 -1.20
CA LYS A 140 -18.38 -10.50 -1.26
C LYS A 140 -18.15 -12.00 -1.32
N GLU A 141 -19.07 -12.77 -0.75
CA GLU A 141 -19.12 -14.21 -0.97
C GLU A 141 -19.49 -14.49 -2.43
N THR A 142 -18.79 -15.41 -3.07
CA THR A 142 -19.01 -15.76 -4.48
C THR A 142 -20.34 -16.49 -4.71
N ASN A 143 -20.88 -17.15 -3.70
CA ASN A 143 -22.09 -17.97 -3.80
C ASN A 143 -23.39 -17.14 -3.89
N ASP A 144 -23.51 -16.11 -3.04
CA ASP A 144 -24.74 -15.33 -2.89
C ASP A 144 -24.52 -13.81 -3.00
N MET A 145 -23.29 -13.38 -3.27
CA MET A 145 -22.88 -11.98 -3.33
C MET A 145 -23.13 -11.21 -2.02
N SER A 146 -23.34 -11.92 -0.91
CA SER A 146 -23.43 -11.33 0.41
C SER A 146 -22.11 -10.69 0.81
N TRP A 147 -22.17 -9.70 1.69
CA TRP A 147 -20.96 -9.02 2.16
C TRP A 147 -20.07 -9.98 2.96
N ALA A 148 -18.80 -10.08 2.55
CA ALA A 148 -17.79 -10.93 3.18
C ALA A 148 -16.70 -10.10 3.89
N GLY A 149 -16.63 -8.79 3.64
CA GLY A 149 -15.60 -7.97 4.26
C GLY A 149 -15.27 -6.68 3.52
N LEU A 150 -14.25 -5.99 4.04
CA LEU A 150 -13.67 -4.76 3.54
C LEU A 150 -12.14 -4.85 3.70
N SER A 151 -11.38 -4.40 2.71
CA SER A 151 -9.94 -4.15 2.86
C SER A 151 -9.60 -2.71 2.48
N LEU A 152 -8.83 -2.04 3.31
CA LEU A 152 -8.19 -0.76 3.03
C LEU A 152 -6.70 -1.00 2.85
N VAL A 153 -6.13 -0.50 1.77
CA VAL A 153 -4.70 -0.63 1.49
C VAL A 153 -4.07 0.74 1.30
N GLU A 154 -3.07 1.03 2.13
CA GLU A 154 -2.31 2.27 2.12
C GLU A 154 -0.86 1.99 1.70
N THR A 155 -0.32 2.82 0.79
CA THR A 155 1.12 2.83 0.47
C THR A 155 1.77 4.11 0.99
N ARG A 156 2.88 4.00 1.72
CA ARG A 156 3.67 5.15 2.18
C ARG A 156 5.16 4.99 2.00
N MET A 157 5.85 6.10 1.78
CA MET A 157 7.29 6.18 1.95
C MET A 157 7.61 6.40 3.44
N ILE A 158 8.44 5.54 4.02
CA ILE A 158 8.85 5.64 5.42
C ILE A 158 10.37 5.73 5.54
N LEU A 159 10.82 6.36 6.62
CA LEU A 159 12.23 6.38 7.02
C LEU A 159 12.41 5.46 8.23
N HIS A 160 13.35 4.52 8.14
CA HIS A 160 13.76 3.68 9.26
C HIS A 160 15.28 3.77 9.43
N GLY A 161 15.73 4.48 10.46
CA GLY A 161 17.13 4.87 10.58
C GLY A 161 17.55 5.83 9.46
N ASN A 162 18.57 5.44 8.69
CA ASN A 162 19.07 6.21 7.54
C ASN A 162 18.57 5.69 6.19
N GLU A 163 17.71 4.66 6.19
CA GLU A 163 17.21 4.01 4.98
C GLU A 163 15.73 4.32 4.78
N THR A 164 15.32 4.39 3.52
CA THR A 164 13.92 4.60 3.12
C THR A 164 13.32 3.30 2.62
N PHE A 165 12.06 3.07 2.95
CA PHE A 165 11.30 1.89 2.55
C PHE A 165 9.91 2.29 2.09
N TRP A 166 9.35 1.52 1.16
CA TRP A 166 7.93 1.59 0.91
C TRP A 166 7.18 0.69 1.88
N ARG A 167 6.19 1.22 2.59
CA ARG A 167 5.29 0.45 3.44
C ARG A 167 3.94 0.27 2.75
N LEU A 168 3.55 -0.98 2.56
CA LEU A 168 2.17 -1.39 2.26
C LEU A 168 1.48 -1.74 3.58
N SER A 169 0.37 -1.09 3.90
CA SER A 169 -0.47 -1.43 5.06
C SER A 169 -1.84 -1.87 4.58
N VAL A 170 -2.22 -3.11 4.85
CA VAL A 170 -3.56 -3.63 4.61
C VAL A 170 -4.30 -3.66 5.94
N GLN A 171 -5.49 -3.10 5.98
CA GLN A 171 -6.44 -3.23 7.09
C GLN A 171 -7.66 -3.94 6.53
N SER A 172 -7.99 -5.11 7.05
CA SER A 172 -9.16 -5.88 6.63
C SER A 172 -10.14 -6.05 7.77
N LEU A 173 -11.42 -6.06 7.42
CA LEU A 173 -12.55 -6.37 8.28
C LEU A 173 -13.37 -7.45 7.58
N ASP A 174 -13.73 -8.50 8.30
CA ASP A 174 -14.64 -9.55 7.87
C ASP A 174 -15.59 -9.92 9.04
N PRO A 175 -16.64 -10.73 8.82
CA PRO A 175 -17.57 -11.13 9.89
C PRO A 175 -16.90 -11.78 11.10
N THR A 176 -15.74 -12.42 10.91
CA THR A 176 -14.99 -13.15 11.94
C THR A 176 -13.95 -12.30 12.64
N GLY A 177 -13.49 -11.19 12.04
CA GLY A 177 -12.33 -10.47 12.53
C GLY A 177 -11.94 -9.19 11.84
N TYR A 178 -10.98 -8.53 12.48
CA TYR A 178 -10.13 -7.49 11.93
C TYR A 178 -8.74 -8.08 11.72
N ARG A 179 -8.08 -7.69 10.63
CA ARG A 179 -6.72 -8.06 10.31
C ARG A 179 -5.94 -6.84 9.89
N ILE A 180 -4.73 -6.65 10.42
CA ILE A 180 -3.76 -5.67 9.89
C ILE A 180 -2.57 -6.43 9.37
N ILE A 181 -2.13 -6.06 8.18
CA ILE A 181 -0.91 -6.53 7.56
C ILE A 181 -0.05 -5.30 7.24
N ARG A 182 1.24 -5.42 7.47
CA ARG A 182 2.23 -4.41 7.09
C ARG A 182 3.39 -5.11 6.41
N VAL A 183 3.75 -4.65 5.23
CA VAL A 183 4.94 -5.13 4.52
C VAL A 183 5.77 -3.93 4.11
N ASP A 184 7.05 -3.92 4.46
CA ASP A 184 7.99 -2.91 3.99
C ASP A 184 8.84 -3.49 2.87
N PHE A 185 9.11 -2.70 1.85
CA PHE A 185 9.82 -3.07 0.64
C PHE A 185 11.03 -2.16 0.41
N ASP A 186 12.12 -2.74 -0.08
CA ASP A 186 13.23 -1.97 -0.59
C ASP A 186 12.76 -1.15 -1.82
N PRO A 187 13.05 0.17 -1.88
CA PRO A 187 12.57 1.04 -2.95
C PRO A 187 13.29 0.81 -4.28
N VAL A 188 14.38 0.04 -4.30
CA VAL A 188 15.11 -0.30 -5.53
C VAL A 188 14.68 -1.66 -6.06
N THR A 189 14.72 -2.69 -5.24
CA THR A 189 14.47 -4.07 -5.68
C THR A 189 13.01 -4.49 -5.55
N LEU A 190 12.19 -3.73 -4.80
CA LEU A 190 10.84 -4.12 -4.39
C LEU A 190 10.80 -5.47 -3.65
N GLU A 191 11.93 -5.91 -3.12
CA GLU A 191 11.98 -7.08 -2.25
C GLU A 191 11.42 -6.73 -0.88
N PRO A 192 10.58 -7.61 -0.29
CA PRO A 192 10.07 -7.39 1.05
C PRO A 192 11.23 -7.49 2.05
N VAL A 193 11.37 -6.47 2.90
CA VAL A 193 12.39 -6.42 3.96
C VAL A 193 11.79 -6.64 5.36
N PHE A 194 10.49 -6.35 5.50
CA PHE A 194 9.75 -6.51 6.76
C PHE A 194 8.32 -6.96 6.47
N SER A 195 7.78 -7.86 7.28
CA SER A 195 6.35 -8.19 7.29
C SER A 195 5.82 -8.37 8.72
N GLN A 196 4.58 -7.95 8.95
CA GLN A 196 3.84 -8.17 10.18
C GLN A 196 2.35 -8.35 9.90
N THR A 197 1.78 -9.42 10.44
CA THR A 197 0.34 -9.66 10.45
C THR A 197 -0.21 -9.72 11.88
N LYS A 198 -1.33 -9.04 12.11
CA LYS A 198 -2.07 -9.03 13.38
C LYS A 198 -3.54 -9.31 13.12
N THR A 199 -4.10 -10.30 13.79
CA THR A 199 -5.52 -10.65 13.69
C THR A 199 -6.21 -10.44 15.04
N ARG A 200 -7.47 -10.00 14.99
CA ARG A 200 -8.36 -9.85 16.13
C ARG A 200 -9.74 -10.32 15.75
N THR A 201 -10.35 -11.20 16.53
CA THR A 201 -11.72 -11.67 16.23
C THR A 201 -12.78 -10.60 16.48
N CYS A 202 -13.74 -10.50 15.56
CA CYS A 202 -14.98 -9.75 15.68
C CYS A 202 -15.84 -10.49 16.70
N LEU A 203 -16.06 -9.84 17.82
CA LEU A 203 -16.97 -10.31 18.84
C LEU A 203 -18.33 -9.70 18.54
N ALA A 204 -19.41 -10.49 18.59
CA ALA A 204 -20.78 -9.99 18.52
C ALA A 204 -20.95 -8.76 19.45
N PHE A 205 -21.87 -7.84 19.15
CA PHE A 205 -22.07 -6.60 19.91
C PHE A 205 -22.10 -6.80 21.45
N GLU A 206 -22.76 -7.87 21.93
CA GLU A 206 -22.83 -8.27 23.35
C GLU A 206 -21.46 -8.60 23.98
N LYS A 207 -20.47 -8.89 23.14
CA LYS A 207 -19.08 -9.21 23.46
C LYS A 207 -18.08 -8.14 23.00
N ALA A 208 -18.50 -7.10 22.27
CA ALA A 208 -17.69 -5.88 22.05
C ALA A 208 -17.37 -5.18 23.39
N PHE A 209 -18.23 -5.48 24.35
CA PHE A 209 -18.21 -5.14 25.76
C PHE A 209 -17.43 -6.13 26.66
N VAL A 210 -16.62 -7.00 26.07
CA VAL A 210 -15.82 -8.00 26.80
C VAL A 210 -14.36 -7.91 26.36
N SER A 211 -13.47 -8.18 27.31
CA SER A 211 -12.01 -8.23 27.20
C SER A 211 -11.48 -8.70 25.84
N PRO A 212 -10.32 -8.19 25.38
CA PRO A 212 -9.72 -8.68 24.15
C PRO A 212 -9.46 -10.18 24.25
N ALA A 213 -9.97 -10.95 23.28
CA ALA A 213 -9.46 -12.28 23.04
C ALA A 213 -7.93 -12.22 22.83
N THR A 214 -7.23 -13.22 23.35
CA THR A 214 -5.78 -13.33 23.34
C THR A 214 -5.21 -13.13 21.93
N ASN A 215 -4.42 -12.06 21.74
CA ASN A 215 -3.72 -11.82 20.49
C ASN A 215 -2.82 -13.03 20.21
N ARG A 216 -3.03 -13.74 19.10
CA ARG A 216 -1.97 -14.57 18.52
C ARG A 216 -1.06 -13.64 17.73
N ASN A 217 0.01 -13.18 18.37
CA ASN A 217 1.14 -12.58 17.65
C ASN A 217 1.87 -13.72 16.93
N LEU A 218 1.83 -13.75 15.60
CA LEU A 218 2.75 -14.55 14.81
C LEU A 218 4.04 -13.76 14.63
N ALA A 219 5.17 -14.43 14.84
CA ALA A 219 6.49 -13.81 14.84
C ALA A 219 7.00 -13.51 13.40
N PHE A 220 7.88 -12.52 13.37
CA PHE A 220 8.50 -11.80 12.26
C PHE A 220 9.18 -12.67 11.18
N GLN A 221 9.09 -12.28 9.88
CA GLN A 221 10.14 -12.31 8.82
C GLN A 221 9.57 -12.11 7.38
N PRO A 222 10.41 -11.83 6.35
CA PRO A 222 10.01 -11.10 5.12
C PRO A 222 9.23 -11.90 4.07
N GLY A 223 8.27 -11.21 3.44
CA GLY A 223 7.40 -11.66 2.34
C GLY A 223 5.99 -11.99 2.84
N ASP A 224 4.96 -11.56 2.13
CA ASP A 224 3.57 -11.82 2.53
C ASP A 224 2.73 -12.10 1.30
N SER A 225 2.05 -13.25 1.29
CA SER A 225 1.16 -13.66 0.21
C SER A 225 0.02 -12.66 0.00
N GLU A 226 -0.33 -11.86 1.02
CA GLU A 226 -1.38 -10.84 0.98
C GLU A 226 -0.93 -9.55 0.26
N ALA A 227 0.38 -9.31 0.14
CA ALA A 227 0.91 -8.19 -0.65
C ALA A 227 1.06 -8.54 -2.15
N MET A 228 0.83 -9.79 -2.53
CA MET A 228 1.06 -10.30 -3.89
C MET A 228 0.30 -9.50 -4.95
N GLY A 229 -0.98 -9.19 -4.72
CA GLY A 229 -1.77 -8.40 -5.66
C GLY A 229 -1.18 -7.01 -5.97
N PHE A 230 -0.44 -6.43 -5.02
CA PHE A 230 0.25 -5.15 -5.20
C PHE A 230 1.61 -5.31 -5.88
N LEU A 231 2.33 -6.40 -5.60
CA LEU A 231 3.58 -6.73 -6.27
C LEU A 231 3.39 -7.09 -7.75
N LEU A 232 2.31 -7.80 -8.09
CA LEU A 232 1.98 -8.20 -9.45
C LEU A 232 1.87 -7.02 -10.43
N ARG A 233 1.52 -5.83 -9.93
CA ARG A 233 1.47 -4.58 -10.70
C ARG A 233 2.81 -4.19 -11.30
N HIS A 234 3.90 -4.67 -10.71
CA HIS A 234 5.25 -4.41 -11.17
C HIS A 234 5.77 -5.50 -12.10
N TYR A 235 5.11 -6.65 -12.25
CA TYR A 235 5.61 -7.65 -13.19
C TYR A 235 5.34 -7.25 -14.64
N PRO A 236 6.18 -7.68 -15.60
CA PRO A 236 5.97 -7.48 -17.04
C PRO A 236 4.86 -8.40 -17.58
N LEU A 237 3.65 -8.26 -17.05
CA LEU A 237 2.48 -9.08 -17.40
C LEU A 237 2.17 -9.01 -18.90
N SER A 238 1.96 -10.17 -19.51
CA SER A 238 1.48 -10.34 -20.88
C SER A 238 0.71 -11.65 -21.01
N LEU A 239 -0.12 -11.80 -22.04
CA LEU A 239 -0.93 -13.01 -22.23
C LEU A 239 -0.03 -14.25 -22.38
N GLY A 240 -0.34 -15.31 -21.63
CA GLY A 240 0.44 -16.56 -21.59
C GLY A 240 1.74 -16.46 -20.79
N HIS A 241 2.06 -15.31 -20.21
CA HIS A 241 3.24 -15.14 -19.37
C HIS A 241 3.13 -15.99 -18.11
N ARG A 242 4.26 -16.59 -17.72
CA ARG A 242 4.41 -17.38 -16.51
C ARG A 242 5.49 -16.77 -15.64
N ILE A 243 5.22 -16.67 -14.36
CA ILE A 243 6.11 -16.08 -13.37
C ILE A 243 6.34 -17.12 -12.30
N ASP A 244 7.60 -17.44 -12.03
CA ASP A 244 7.98 -18.14 -10.81
C ASP A 244 8.51 -17.12 -9.82
N THR A 245 7.90 -17.03 -8.64
CA THR A 245 8.34 -16.13 -7.57
C THR A 245 8.27 -16.85 -6.23
N ASP A 246 9.23 -16.60 -5.37
CA ASP A 246 9.12 -17.04 -3.99
C ASP A 246 8.18 -16.09 -3.24
N ILE A 247 7.18 -16.66 -2.57
CA ILE A 247 6.26 -15.97 -1.67
C ILE A 247 6.51 -16.53 -0.28
N TYR A 248 6.80 -15.67 0.68
CA TYR A 248 6.81 -16.09 2.06
C TYR A 248 5.40 -16.05 2.62
N GLU A 249 5.02 -17.11 3.31
CA GLU A 249 3.77 -17.19 4.04
C GLU A 249 4.03 -16.96 5.54
N PRO A 250 3.64 -15.79 6.08
CA PRO A 250 3.91 -15.46 7.48
C PRO A 250 3.26 -16.42 8.48
N SER A 251 2.15 -17.06 8.10
CA SER A 251 1.45 -18.07 8.90
C SER A 251 2.27 -19.34 9.08
N GLU A 252 3.01 -19.75 8.05
CA GLU A 252 3.74 -21.01 8.00
C GLU A 252 5.23 -20.85 8.32
N GLY A 253 5.74 -19.62 8.27
CA GLY A 253 7.15 -19.33 8.54
C GLY A 253 8.10 -19.85 7.46
N ALA A 254 7.60 -20.04 6.24
CA ALA A 254 8.34 -20.60 5.13
C ALA A 254 8.05 -19.84 3.82
N SER A 255 9.03 -19.83 2.91
CA SER A 255 8.83 -19.42 1.52
C SER A 255 8.32 -20.59 0.70
N THR A 256 7.17 -20.40 0.06
CA THR A 256 6.67 -21.27 -1.00
C THR A 256 7.07 -20.67 -2.33
N ARG A 257 7.60 -21.51 -3.22
CA ARG A 257 7.75 -21.10 -4.63
C ARG A 257 6.37 -21.12 -5.25
N GLU A 258 5.96 -20.03 -5.84
CA GLU A 258 4.63 -19.85 -6.41
C GLU A 258 4.77 -19.58 -7.91
N SER A 259 4.04 -20.37 -8.68
CA SER A 259 4.00 -20.29 -10.13
C SER A 259 2.70 -19.60 -10.53
N LEU A 260 2.81 -18.46 -11.18
CA LEU A 260 1.69 -17.68 -11.67
C LEU A 260 1.60 -17.80 -13.20
N GLU A 261 0.39 -17.69 -13.73
CA GLU A 261 0.13 -17.61 -15.17
C GLU A 261 -0.85 -16.49 -15.47
N VAL A 262 -0.71 -15.88 -16.63
CA VAL A 262 -1.69 -14.92 -17.19
C VAL A 262 -2.49 -15.59 -18.31
N PRO A 263 -3.52 -16.40 -17.99
CA PRO A 263 -4.27 -17.17 -18.99
C PRO A 263 -5.14 -16.33 -19.92
N SER A 264 -5.58 -15.15 -19.49
CA SER A 264 -6.55 -14.34 -20.23
C SER A 264 -6.45 -12.85 -19.90
N ILE A 265 -6.97 -12.03 -20.82
CA ILE A 265 -7.33 -10.64 -20.57
C ILE A 265 -8.85 -10.61 -20.47
N GLU A 266 -9.36 -10.03 -19.40
CA GLU A 266 -10.78 -9.97 -19.09
C GLU A 266 -11.22 -8.53 -18.87
N ILE A 267 -12.50 -8.29 -19.12
CA ILE A 267 -13.12 -7.00 -18.84
C ILE A 267 -13.71 -7.06 -17.43
N VAL A 268 -13.26 -6.16 -16.57
CA VAL A 268 -13.83 -5.92 -15.25
C VAL A 268 -14.74 -4.70 -15.32
N GLU A 269 -16.03 -4.91 -15.04
CA GLU A 269 -17.04 -3.86 -14.97
C GLU A 269 -17.11 -3.27 -13.55
N ASN A 270 -17.58 -2.02 -13.45
CA ASN A 270 -17.82 -1.29 -12.19
C ASN A 270 -16.56 -1.07 -11.33
N THR A 271 -15.42 -0.76 -11.95
CA THR A 271 -14.28 -0.19 -11.23
C THR A 271 -14.54 1.30 -10.93
N PRO A 272 -13.77 1.95 -10.04
CA PRO A 272 -13.92 3.39 -9.79
C PRO A 272 -13.67 4.25 -11.04
N THR A 273 -12.96 3.70 -12.02
CA THR A 273 -12.67 4.31 -13.32
C THR A 273 -13.61 3.86 -14.44
N GLY A 274 -14.61 3.02 -14.12
CA GLY A 274 -15.58 2.47 -15.07
C GLY A 274 -15.28 1.03 -15.48
N ARG A 275 -15.06 0.81 -16.77
CA ARG A 275 -14.78 -0.51 -17.34
C ARG A 275 -13.29 -0.61 -17.64
N ALA A 276 -12.63 -1.67 -17.15
CA ALA A 276 -11.19 -1.85 -17.33
C ALA A 276 -10.87 -3.21 -17.97
N ALA A 277 -9.98 -3.21 -18.96
CA ALA A 277 -9.34 -4.44 -19.42
C ALA A 277 -8.22 -4.80 -18.44
N ALA A 278 -8.22 -6.03 -17.95
CA ALA A 278 -7.31 -6.50 -16.92
C ALA A 278 -6.72 -7.87 -17.26
N PHE A 279 -5.43 -8.04 -17.00
CA PHE A 279 -4.78 -9.35 -16.96
C PHE A 279 -5.35 -10.15 -15.80
N ARG A 280 -5.95 -11.31 -16.10
CA ARG A 280 -6.27 -12.29 -15.06
C ARG A 280 -5.01 -13.09 -14.77
N VAL A 281 -4.48 -12.94 -13.56
CA VAL A 281 -3.33 -13.69 -13.05
C VAL A 281 -3.83 -14.78 -12.14
N ARG A 282 -3.45 -16.04 -12.41
CA ARG A 282 -3.82 -17.21 -11.61
C ARG A 282 -2.57 -17.78 -10.95
N ILE A 283 -2.67 -18.13 -9.67
CA ILE A 283 -1.67 -18.95 -8.99
C ILE A 283 -1.94 -20.43 -9.33
N LEU A 284 -0.92 -21.14 -9.80
CA LEU A 284 -1.03 -22.52 -10.30
C LEU A 284 -0.87 -23.58 -9.22
N ASN A 285 -0.13 -23.28 -8.16
CA ASN A 285 0.28 -24.23 -7.12
C ASN A 285 -0.13 -23.82 -5.69
N GLY A 286 -0.93 -22.77 -5.57
CA GLY A 286 -1.61 -22.35 -4.35
C GLY A 286 -3.05 -22.87 -4.29
N PRO A 287 -3.87 -22.40 -3.33
CA PRO A 287 -5.29 -22.75 -3.24
C PRO A 287 -6.02 -22.48 -4.58
N GLU A 288 -6.84 -23.43 -5.04
CA GLU A 288 -7.37 -23.50 -6.42
C GLU A 288 -8.08 -22.21 -6.93
N ASN A 289 -8.46 -21.31 -6.03
CA ASN A 289 -9.27 -20.12 -6.34
C ASN A 289 -8.54 -18.77 -6.27
N ARG A 290 -7.23 -18.72 -5.97
CA ARG A 290 -6.55 -17.43 -5.82
C ARG A 290 -6.20 -16.78 -7.17
N GLN A 291 -6.85 -15.66 -7.48
CA GLN A 291 -6.76 -14.97 -8.77
C GLN A 291 -6.76 -13.46 -8.61
N PHE A 292 -5.99 -12.76 -9.45
CA PHE A 292 -5.86 -11.30 -9.43
C PHE A 292 -6.20 -10.73 -10.80
N TRP A 293 -6.86 -9.58 -10.83
CA TRP A 293 -7.10 -8.82 -12.06
C TRP A 293 -6.35 -7.50 -11.98
N ILE A 294 -5.32 -7.36 -12.81
CA ILE A 294 -4.45 -6.17 -12.88
C ILE A 294 -4.76 -5.43 -14.19
N GLU A 295 -5.06 -4.12 -14.14
CA GLU A 295 -5.31 -3.32 -15.37
C GLU A 295 -4.19 -3.53 -16.40
N GLN A 296 -4.56 -3.63 -17.67
CA GLN A 296 -3.62 -3.85 -18.77
C GLN A 296 -2.76 -2.61 -19.06
N GLU A 297 -3.33 -1.43 -18.79
CA GLU A 297 -2.69 -0.14 -19.03
C GLU A 297 -2.38 0.56 -17.70
N GLU A 298 -1.51 1.57 -17.76
CA GLU A 298 -1.18 2.36 -16.58
C GLU A 298 -2.44 2.96 -15.94
N PRO A 299 -2.52 2.95 -14.60
CA PRO A 299 -1.46 2.69 -13.62
C PRO A 299 -1.42 1.25 -13.09
N PHE A 300 -1.87 0.26 -13.88
CA PHE A 300 -1.83 -1.17 -13.56
C PHE A 300 -2.49 -1.47 -12.20
N ARG A 301 -3.69 -0.95 -11.93
CA ARG A 301 -4.35 -1.16 -10.63
C ARG A 301 -4.77 -2.62 -10.46
N LEU A 302 -4.72 -3.09 -9.22
CA LEU A 302 -5.48 -4.28 -8.82
C LEU A 302 -6.95 -3.89 -8.75
N VAL A 303 -7.76 -4.35 -9.70
CA VAL A 303 -9.19 -3.98 -9.79
C VAL A 303 -10.11 -5.03 -9.17
N GLN A 304 -9.64 -6.28 -9.11
CA GLN A 304 -10.37 -7.38 -8.51
C GLN A 304 -9.41 -8.44 -7.98
N LEU A 305 -9.81 -9.11 -6.92
CA LEU A 305 -9.12 -10.24 -6.30
C LEU A 305 -10.16 -11.32 -5.99
N ALA A 306 -9.82 -12.58 -6.24
CA ALA A 306 -10.57 -13.73 -5.75
C ALA A 306 -9.65 -14.56 -4.85
N ASP A 307 -10.16 -14.95 -3.70
CA ASP A 307 -9.44 -15.79 -2.74
C ASP A 307 -10.43 -16.68 -1.99
N GLY A 308 -10.22 -18.00 -2.06
CA GLY A 308 -11.18 -18.98 -1.53
C GLY A 308 -12.58 -18.82 -2.13
N ASN A 309 -13.56 -18.51 -1.27
CA ASN A 309 -14.95 -18.22 -1.66
C ASN A 309 -15.24 -16.71 -1.74
N GLY A 310 -14.26 -15.84 -1.48
CA GLY A 310 -14.42 -14.40 -1.49
C GLY A 310 -13.98 -13.77 -2.81
N ILE A 311 -14.69 -12.71 -3.23
CA ILE A 311 -14.30 -11.83 -4.31
C ILE A 311 -14.25 -10.38 -3.82
N ALA A 312 -13.08 -9.77 -3.89
CA ALA A 312 -12.84 -8.36 -3.57
C ALA A 312 -12.87 -7.52 -4.86
N LYS A 313 -13.57 -6.39 -4.83
CA LYS A 313 -13.57 -5.40 -5.92
C LYS A 313 -13.10 -4.05 -5.43
N LEU A 314 -12.26 -3.38 -6.22
CA LEU A 314 -11.82 -2.02 -5.94
C LEU A 314 -13.03 -1.07 -5.98
N THR A 315 -13.28 -0.36 -4.88
CA THR A 315 -14.44 0.54 -4.74
C THR A 315 -14.04 2.01 -4.64
N SER A 316 -12.86 2.31 -4.12
CA SER A 316 -12.35 3.69 -4.08
C SER A 316 -10.82 3.77 -4.17
N GLN A 317 -10.33 4.92 -4.62
CA GLN A 317 -8.93 5.29 -4.58
C GLN A 317 -8.81 6.79 -4.24
N SER A 318 -8.05 7.12 -3.21
CA SER A 318 -7.80 8.50 -2.76
C SER A 318 -6.32 8.69 -2.39
N LEU A 319 -5.94 9.94 -2.15
CA LEU A 319 -4.72 10.27 -1.42
C LEU A 319 -5.13 10.61 0.00
N ALA A 320 -4.39 10.12 1.00
CA ALA A 320 -4.68 10.26 2.41
C ALA A 320 -4.54 11.71 2.90
N GLU A 321 -5.49 12.57 2.53
CA GLU A 321 -5.92 13.75 3.27
C GLU A 321 -7.30 13.44 3.87
N VAL A 322 -7.75 14.18 4.89
CA VAL A 322 -8.93 13.83 5.74
C VAL A 322 -10.11 13.37 4.89
N ASP A 323 -10.39 12.06 4.89
CA ASP A 323 -11.40 11.47 4.04
C ASP A 323 -12.78 11.54 4.70
N ALA A 324 -13.74 12.02 3.90
CA ALA A 324 -15.15 11.90 4.22
C ALA A 324 -15.71 10.65 3.51
N TRP A 325 -16.41 9.83 4.26
CA TRP A 325 -17.09 8.65 3.77
C TRP A 325 -18.58 8.94 3.52
N LYS A 326 -19.10 8.47 2.39
CA LYS A 326 -20.50 8.61 2.00
C LYS A 326 -21.02 7.30 1.44
N ASP A 327 -22.20 6.88 1.90
CA ASP A 327 -22.89 5.70 1.37
C ASP A 327 -24.36 6.00 1.07
N SER A 328 -24.79 5.68 -0.15
CA SER A 328 -26.15 5.93 -0.64
C SER A 328 -27.16 4.83 -0.25
N SER A 329 -26.71 3.62 0.08
CA SER A 329 -27.56 2.49 0.48
C SER A 329 -28.11 2.63 1.89
N LEU A 330 -27.41 3.38 2.76
CA LEU A 330 -27.86 3.77 4.10
C LEU A 330 -28.55 5.15 4.09
N GLY A 331 -29.46 5.38 3.14
CA GLY A 331 -30.23 6.63 3.06
C GLY A 331 -29.38 7.88 2.82
N GLY A 332 -28.21 7.77 2.18
CA GLY A 332 -27.31 8.90 1.93
C GLY A 332 -26.54 9.35 3.18
N THR A 333 -26.15 8.42 4.06
CA THR A 333 -25.36 8.73 5.26
C THR A 333 -23.96 9.21 4.87
N PHE A 334 -23.54 10.33 5.44
CA PHE A 334 -22.24 10.95 5.32
C PHE A 334 -21.56 10.99 6.69
N LEU A 335 -20.27 10.69 6.76
CA LEU A 335 -19.47 10.88 7.96
C LEU A 335 -18.03 11.28 7.58
N SER A 336 -17.41 12.13 8.38
CA SER A 336 -15.99 12.47 8.26
C SER A 336 -15.20 11.73 9.34
N HIS A 337 -14.11 11.07 8.95
CA HIS A 337 -13.20 10.39 9.85
C HIS A 337 -11.74 10.79 9.57
N PRO A 338 -10.78 10.54 10.49
CA PRO A 338 -9.37 10.74 10.19
C PRO A 338 -8.94 9.97 8.94
N SER A 339 -8.04 10.52 8.13
CA SER A 339 -7.62 9.93 6.83
C SER A 339 -6.94 8.56 6.93
N ASN A 340 -6.42 8.22 8.10
CA ASN A 340 -5.83 6.91 8.36
C ASN A 340 -6.82 5.91 8.95
N TRP A 341 -8.10 6.28 9.07
CA TRP A 341 -9.20 5.39 9.40
C TRP A 341 -9.88 4.95 8.11
N ALA A 342 -10.61 3.86 8.16
CA ALA A 342 -11.51 3.46 7.08
C ALA A 342 -12.92 3.27 7.60
N ALA A 343 -13.90 3.44 6.72
CA ALA A 343 -15.31 3.22 7.01
C ALA A 343 -15.89 2.21 6.02
N GLY A 344 -16.78 1.35 6.49
CA GLY A 344 -17.54 0.45 5.64
C GLY A 344 -18.77 -0.10 6.32
N ILE A 345 -19.61 -0.79 5.56
CA ILE A 345 -20.85 -1.39 6.06
C ILE A 345 -20.52 -2.76 6.67
N GLY A 346 -20.90 -2.98 7.93
CA GLY A 346 -20.79 -4.25 8.63
C GLY A 346 -22.02 -5.14 8.43
N PRO A 347 -22.03 -6.35 9.01
CA PRO A 347 -23.14 -7.28 8.86
C PRO A 347 -24.39 -6.79 9.61
N ILE A 348 -25.57 -7.03 9.04
CA ILE A 348 -26.85 -6.73 9.72
C ILE A 348 -26.89 -7.50 11.04
N PRO A 349 -27.10 -6.83 12.18
CA PRO A 349 -27.17 -7.50 13.48
C PRO A 349 -28.35 -8.46 13.50
N THR A 350 -28.24 -9.57 14.23
CA THR A 350 -29.35 -10.51 14.42
C THR A 350 -30.57 -9.80 15.00
N GLY A 351 -31.66 -9.70 14.22
CA GLY A 351 -32.88 -8.99 14.61
C GLY A 351 -32.91 -7.48 14.30
N GLY A 352 -31.86 -6.95 13.67
CA GLY A 352 -31.82 -5.58 13.14
C GLY A 352 -32.26 -5.53 11.67
N ASN A 353 -32.67 -4.34 11.21
CA ASN A 353 -33.12 -4.12 9.83
C ASN A 353 -32.10 -3.35 8.97
N CYS A 354 -31.11 -2.71 9.60
CA CYS A 354 -30.08 -1.93 8.92
C CYS A 354 -28.67 -2.39 9.33
N PRO A 355 -27.72 -2.51 8.39
CA PRO A 355 -26.35 -2.83 8.73
C PRO A 355 -25.65 -1.63 9.40
N PRO A 356 -24.76 -1.87 10.38
CA PRO A 356 -23.99 -0.81 11.00
C PRO A 356 -22.88 -0.32 10.06
N ILE A 357 -22.39 0.88 10.29
CA ILE A 357 -21.11 1.34 9.74
C ILE A 357 -20.02 0.99 10.74
N VAL A 358 -18.91 0.44 10.28
CA VAL A 358 -17.75 0.10 11.10
C VAL A 358 -16.62 1.05 10.73
N LEU A 359 -15.97 1.66 11.73
CA LEU A 359 -14.76 2.44 11.53
C LEU A 359 -13.53 1.65 11.98
N MET A 360 -12.59 1.47 11.05
CA MET A 360 -11.29 0.87 11.28
C MET A 360 -10.31 1.94 11.73
N VAL A 361 -9.72 1.78 12.92
CA VAL A 361 -8.65 2.68 13.41
C VAL A 361 -7.27 2.04 13.25
N PRO A 362 -6.22 2.85 13.05
CA PRO A 362 -4.85 2.39 13.06
C PRO A 362 -4.52 1.55 14.30
N ASP A 363 -3.77 0.46 14.11
CA ASP A 363 -3.32 -0.49 15.13
C ASP A 363 -4.41 -1.36 15.80
N LEU A 364 -5.67 -1.28 15.36
CA LEU A 364 -6.82 -2.04 15.92
C LEU A 364 -7.00 -1.91 17.43
N LYS A 365 -6.53 -0.81 18.02
CA LYS A 365 -6.60 -0.58 19.47
C LYS A 365 -7.95 -0.03 19.93
N ALA A 366 -8.82 0.33 18.98
CA ALA A 366 -10.22 0.60 19.25
C ALA A 366 -11.13 -0.14 18.27
N ARG A 367 -12.34 -0.43 18.73
CA ARG A 367 -13.45 -0.91 17.91
C ARG A 367 -14.46 0.23 17.83
N ILE A 368 -14.92 0.60 16.64
CA ILE A 368 -15.88 1.71 16.47
C ILE A 368 -16.99 1.27 15.52
N TRP A 369 -18.23 1.46 15.96
CA TRP A 369 -19.45 1.08 15.25
C TRP A 369 -20.42 2.26 15.25
N ILE A 370 -21.14 2.47 14.17
CA ILE A 370 -22.22 3.44 14.05
C ILE A 370 -23.45 2.69 13.57
N THR A 371 -24.56 2.77 14.29
CA THR A 371 -25.77 2.03 13.96
C THR A 371 -27.02 2.87 14.18
N GLU A 372 -28.14 2.43 13.63
CA GLU A 372 -29.47 2.98 13.93
C GLU A 372 -29.89 2.54 15.33
N VAL A 373 -30.34 3.51 16.14
CA VAL A 373 -30.83 3.27 17.49
C VAL A 373 -32.00 2.27 17.50
N ALA A 374 -32.98 2.44 16.60
CA ALA A 374 -34.17 1.59 16.52
C ALA A 374 -33.81 0.15 16.14
N SER A 375 -32.94 -0.02 15.14
CA SER A 375 -32.41 -1.31 14.72
C SER A 375 -31.65 -2.03 15.85
N TYR A 376 -31.02 -1.28 16.75
CA TYR A 376 -30.29 -1.85 17.88
C TYR A 376 -31.19 -2.21 19.07
N LEU A 377 -32.11 -1.32 19.45
CA LEU A 377 -32.97 -1.53 20.61
C LEU A 377 -34.18 -2.43 20.32
N GLY A 378 -34.45 -2.73 19.05
CA GLY A 378 -35.66 -3.45 18.64
C GLY A 378 -36.94 -2.70 19.05
N ARG A 379 -36.86 -1.36 19.11
CA ARG A 379 -37.96 -0.47 19.51
C ARG A 379 -38.16 0.59 18.45
N GLU A 380 -39.43 0.86 18.12
CA GLU A 380 -39.82 1.91 17.17
C GLU A 380 -39.68 3.32 17.74
N ASP A 381 -39.60 3.47 19.07
CA ASP A 381 -39.37 4.76 19.72
C ASP A 381 -37.93 5.23 19.49
N THR A 382 -37.78 6.22 18.61
CA THR A 382 -36.50 6.67 18.05
C THR A 382 -35.63 7.48 19.02
N ARG A 383 -36.18 8.06 20.11
CA ARG A 383 -35.42 8.90 21.04
C ARG A 383 -35.00 8.16 22.30
N ILE A 384 -33.70 7.88 22.43
CA ILE A 384 -33.14 7.31 23.67
C ILE A 384 -32.94 8.43 24.70
N ALA A 385 -33.61 8.30 25.85
CA ALA A 385 -33.26 9.08 27.03
C ALA A 385 -31.90 8.61 27.63
N PRO A 386 -31.04 9.51 28.14
CA PRO A 386 -29.74 9.17 28.73
C PRO A 386 -29.78 8.04 29.76
N ASP A 387 -30.88 7.93 30.51
CA ASP A 387 -31.07 6.95 31.57
C ASP A 387 -31.26 5.52 31.02
N ILE A 388 -31.87 5.38 29.85
CA ILE A 388 -32.03 4.08 29.16
C ILE A 388 -30.65 3.60 28.71
N LEU A 389 -29.83 4.48 28.17
CA LEU A 389 -28.47 4.14 27.74
C LEU A 389 -27.60 3.72 28.93
N ALA A 390 -27.67 4.46 30.04
CA ALA A 390 -26.98 4.10 31.28
C ALA A 390 -27.42 2.73 31.81
N SER A 391 -28.71 2.39 31.70
CA SER A 391 -29.23 1.08 32.08
C SER A 391 -28.75 -0.06 31.17
N ILE A 392 -28.53 0.20 29.88
CA ILE A 392 -27.99 -0.80 28.96
C ILE A 392 -26.52 -1.06 29.31
N LEU A 393 -25.75 -0.01 29.54
CA LEU A 393 -24.33 -0.10 29.89
C LEU A 393 -24.11 -0.86 31.20
N SER A 394 -24.92 -0.59 32.22
CA SER A 394 -24.83 -1.30 33.50
C SER A 394 -25.13 -2.80 33.36
N LYS A 395 -26.06 -3.17 32.47
CA LYS A 395 -26.37 -4.59 32.16
C LYS A 395 -25.15 -5.35 31.62
N TYR A 396 -24.24 -4.66 30.94
CA TYR A 396 -23.00 -5.24 30.39
C TYR A 396 -21.77 -5.05 31.28
N GLY A 397 -21.94 -4.66 32.55
CA GLY A 397 -20.85 -4.56 33.51
C GLY A 397 -20.03 -3.27 33.44
N TYR A 398 -20.57 -2.24 32.80
CA TYR A 398 -19.91 -0.94 32.69
C TYR A 398 -20.34 0.02 33.79
N SER A 399 -19.36 0.71 34.37
CA SER A 399 -19.58 1.85 35.25
C SER A 399 -19.37 3.15 34.49
N LYS A 400 -20.37 4.04 34.55
CA LYS A 400 -20.32 5.39 33.99
C LYS A 400 -19.29 6.22 34.77
N ASP A 401 -18.39 6.90 34.05
CA ASP A 401 -17.27 7.64 34.67
C ASP A 401 -17.45 9.17 34.54
N THR A 402 -18.14 9.69 33.50
CA THR A 402 -18.36 11.17 33.35
C THR A 402 -19.57 11.58 32.47
N GLU A 403 -19.89 12.88 32.54
CA GLU A 403 -21.02 13.70 32.05
C GLU A 403 -21.68 13.38 30.70
N VAL A 404 -23.01 13.61 30.65
CA VAL A 404 -23.78 13.82 29.42
C VAL A 404 -23.47 15.24 28.94
N ALA A 405 -22.45 15.41 28.10
CA ALA A 405 -22.24 16.68 27.41
C ALA A 405 -23.33 16.79 26.33
N GLY A 406 -24.36 17.58 26.61
CA GLY A 406 -25.36 17.95 25.62
C GLY A 406 -25.07 19.34 25.05
N ILE A 407 -25.63 19.56 23.86
CA ILE A 407 -25.92 20.83 23.19
C ILE A 407 -24.95 21.17 22.05
N ASP A 408 -25.45 20.94 20.83
CA ASP A 408 -25.32 21.93 19.75
C ASP A 408 -26.71 22.13 19.14
N THR A 409 -27.32 23.29 19.35
CA THR A 409 -28.63 23.68 18.79
C THR A 409 -28.49 24.42 17.46
N SER A 410 -27.29 24.50 16.88
CA SER A 410 -27.17 24.96 15.51
C SER A 410 -27.72 23.88 14.57
N GLN A 411 -28.90 24.13 14.00
CA GLN A 411 -29.64 23.26 13.06
C GLN A 411 -30.58 22.18 13.62
N GLY A 412 -30.97 22.21 14.90
CA GLY A 412 -32.02 21.32 15.43
C GLY A 412 -31.60 19.84 15.64
N ARG A 413 -30.31 19.56 15.50
CA ARG A 413 -29.66 18.27 15.79
C ARG A 413 -29.37 18.17 17.29
N GLN A 414 -29.47 16.99 17.90
CA GLN A 414 -29.02 16.78 19.28
C GLN A 414 -27.90 15.76 19.31
N VAL A 415 -26.73 16.16 19.81
CA VAL A 415 -25.62 15.26 20.06
C VAL A 415 -25.45 15.06 21.56
N GLN A 416 -25.42 13.80 21.98
CA GLN A 416 -25.16 13.40 23.37
C GLN A 416 -24.01 12.41 23.38
N ARG A 417 -23.19 12.45 24.44
CA ARG A 417 -22.15 11.44 24.65
C ARG A 417 -22.12 10.94 26.07
N LEU A 418 -21.65 9.72 26.24
CA LEU A 418 -21.40 9.08 27.51
C LEU A 418 -20.13 8.24 27.42
N THR A 419 -19.28 8.34 28.44
CA THR A 419 -18.07 7.53 28.57
C THR A 419 -18.07 6.77 29.89
N GLY A 420 -17.29 5.70 29.95
CA GLY A 420 -17.06 5.01 31.20
C GLY A 420 -16.00 3.92 31.08
N ILE A 421 -16.01 3.03 32.07
CA ILE A 421 -14.98 2.01 32.26
C ILE A 421 -15.59 0.65 32.61
N ASP A 422 -14.97 -0.44 32.15
CA ASP A 422 -15.28 -1.80 32.61
C ASP A 422 -14.41 -2.22 33.82
N ALA A 423 -14.69 -3.41 34.34
CA ALA A 423 -13.94 -4.02 35.44
C ALA A 423 -12.45 -4.26 35.14
N GLU A 424 -12.03 -4.23 33.88
CA GLU A 424 -10.66 -4.47 33.43
C GLU A 424 -9.90 -3.17 33.13
N GLY A 425 -10.56 -2.02 33.26
CA GLY A 425 -9.97 -0.71 33.00
C GLY A 425 -10.02 -0.30 31.53
N ASN A 426 -10.75 -1.00 30.65
CA ASN A 426 -11.00 -0.52 29.29
C ASN A 426 -12.05 0.58 29.33
N ARG A 427 -11.88 1.55 28.44
CA ARG A 427 -12.75 2.73 28.33
C ARG A 427 -13.69 2.54 27.16
N PHE A 428 -14.93 3.00 27.34
CA PHE A 428 -15.94 3.01 26.28
C PHE A 428 -16.46 4.42 26.02
N TYR A 429 -16.99 4.58 24.82
CA TYR A 429 -17.64 5.78 24.30
C TYR A 429 -18.97 5.37 23.70
N VAL A 430 -20.05 6.06 24.06
CA VAL A 430 -21.30 6.01 23.32
C VAL A 430 -21.74 7.43 23.00
N GLY A 431 -21.84 7.73 21.73
CA GLY A 431 -22.37 8.97 21.19
C GLY A 431 -23.71 8.72 20.53
N ILE A 432 -24.71 9.55 20.81
CA ILE A 432 -25.99 9.54 20.11
C ILE A 432 -26.10 10.84 19.34
N CYS A 433 -26.46 10.72 18.08
CA CYS A 433 -26.77 11.82 17.19
C CYS A 433 -28.23 11.67 16.76
N SER A 434 -29.08 12.56 17.26
CA SER A 434 -30.50 12.64 16.90
C SER A 434 -30.71 13.68 15.82
N GLU A 435 -31.15 13.23 14.64
CA GLU A 435 -31.71 14.06 13.57
C GLU A 435 -33.24 13.95 13.58
N SER A 436 -33.96 14.76 12.79
CA SER A 436 -35.42 14.93 12.92
C SER A 436 -36.26 13.63 12.81
N GLU A 437 -35.72 12.57 12.18
CA GLU A 437 -36.45 11.31 11.93
C GLU A 437 -35.69 10.02 12.34
N THR A 438 -34.35 10.03 12.44
CA THR A 438 -33.56 8.84 12.79
C THR A 438 -32.41 9.16 13.76
N ASP A 439 -32.36 8.43 14.87
CA ASP A 439 -31.24 8.50 15.81
C ASP A 439 -30.15 7.50 15.43
N ARG A 440 -28.91 8.00 15.31
CA ARG A 440 -27.71 7.19 15.09
C ARG A 440 -26.91 7.13 16.37
N MET A 441 -26.32 5.96 16.63
CA MET A 441 -25.49 5.71 17.80
C MET A 441 -24.10 5.27 17.36
N LEU A 442 -23.09 6.05 17.75
CA LEU A 442 -21.67 5.71 17.66
C LEU A 442 -21.23 5.03 18.95
N ILE A 443 -20.59 3.88 18.85
CA ILE A 443 -20.05 3.15 20.00
C ILE A 443 -18.57 2.88 19.74
N ALA A 444 -17.73 3.15 20.74
CA ALA A 444 -16.33 2.78 20.71
C ALA A 444 -15.87 2.13 22.02
N SER A 445 -14.89 1.24 21.92
CA SER A 445 -14.20 0.63 23.07
C SER A 445 -12.70 0.54 22.80
N ALA A 446 -11.89 0.88 23.80
CA ALA A 446 -10.43 0.85 23.73
C ALA A 446 -9.76 0.73 25.12
N SER A 447 -8.49 0.32 25.16
CA SER A 447 -7.68 0.43 26.38
C SER A 447 -7.55 1.89 26.82
N ALA A 448 -7.59 2.18 28.13
CA ALA A 448 -7.52 3.53 28.67
C ALA A 448 -6.45 4.47 28.04
N PRO A 449 -5.17 4.10 27.91
CA PRO A 449 -4.16 5.00 27.34
C PRO A 449 -4.33 5.28 25.84
N TYR A 450 -5.05 4.43 25.11
CA TYR A 450 -5.37 4.67 23.70
C TYR A 450 -6.67 5.44 23.53
N PHE A 451 -7.65 5.20 24.41
CA PHE A 451 -8.94 5.89 24.41
C PHE A 451 -8.79 7.41 24.45
N GLU A 452 -7.95 7.93 25.35
CA GLU A 452 -7.69 9.37 25.46
C GLU A 452 -7.08 9.97 24.19
N LYS A 453 -6.35 9.18 23.39
CA LYS A 453 -5.76 9.65 22.13
C LYS A 453 -6.79 9.77 21.01
N ILE A 454 -7.79 8.91 20.99
CA ILE A 454 -8.79 8.87 19.92
C ILE A 454 -10.07 9.63 20.26
N LEU A 455 -10.30 9.97 21.53
CA LEU A 455 -11.49 10.68 21.99
C LEU A 455 -11.81 11.95 21.16
N PRO A 456 -10.85 12.84 20.84
CA PRO A 456 -11.13 14.00 19.98
C PRO A 456 -11.54 13.64 18.55
N SER A 457 -11.11 12.48 18.05
CA SER A 457 -11.53 11.98 16.73
C SER A 457 -12.92 11.35 16.79
N LEU A 458 -13.25 10.63 17.88
CA LEU A 458 -14.60 10.10 18.10
C LEU A 458 -15.65 11.22 18.17
N ASP A 459 -15.35 12.31 18.88
CA ASP A 459 -16.24 13.47 18.94
C ASP A 459 -16.46 14.11 17.56
N ARG A 460 -15.39 14.24 16.75
CA ARG A 460 -15.49 14.77 15.38
C ARG A 460 -16.29 13.86 14.45
N VAL A 461 -16.13 12.54 14.56
CA VAL A 461 -16.96 11.58 13.82
C VAL A 461 -18.42 11.72 14.25
N LEU A 462 -18.69 11.74 15.54
CA LEU A 462 -20.06 11.86 16.05
C LEU A 462 -20.77 13.13 15.53
N GLN A 463 -20.04 14.25 15.46
CA GLN A 463 -20.52 15.52 14.92
C GLN A 463 -20.67 15.53 13.39
N SER A 464 -19.96 14.67 12.67
CA SER A 464 -19.98 14.66 11.20
C SER A 464 -21.03 13.74 10.60
N ILE A 465 -21.60 12.81 11.38
CA ILE A 465 -22.68 11.92 10.92
C ILE A 465 -23.86 12.76 10.42
N GLN A 466 -24.20 12.68 9.13
CA GLN A 466 -25.33 13.39 8.52
C GLN A 466 -26.11 12.44 7.63
N THR A 467 -27.44 12.55 7.60
CA THR A 467 -28.27 11.79 6.66
C THR A 467 -28.75 12.73 5.55
N THR A 468 -28.21 12.60 4.32
CA THR A 468 -28.71 13.39 3.18
C THR A 468 -29.93 12.73 2.55
N ARG A 469 -31.09 13.39 2.67
CA ARG A 469 -32.30 12.97 1.97
C ARG A 469 -32.05 13.00 0.46
N THR A 470 -32.32 11.88 -0.21
CA THR A 470 -32.57 11.88 -1.65
C THR A 470 -33.94 12.53 -1.85
N GLU A 471 -33.98 13.67 -2.54
CA GLU A 471 -35.22 14.17 -3.16
C GLU A 471 -35.66 13.26 -4.30
#